data_AF-A0A662JPJ1-F1
#
_entry.id   AF-A0A662JPJ1-F1
#
_cell.length_a   1.000
_cell.length_b   1.000
_cell.length_c   1.000
_cell.angle_alpha   90.00
_cell.angle_beta   90.00
_cell.angle_gamma   90.00
#
_symmetry.space_group_name_H-M   'P 1'
#
loop_
_entity.id
_entity.type
_entity.pdbx_description
1 polymer ?
#
loop_
_entity_poly.entity_id
_entity_poly.type
_entity_poly.pdbx_seq_one_letter_code
_entity_poly.pdbx_strand_id
1 'polypeptide(L)'
;MPLEAPTPRGLGARRSTHTYTCTRNSCVQGPHEGLELRLLEVRFPRDLLEGLLQVAKENHPREVFFLLRGSTKRGVVSVEEFLLPPTTTFGLGFSSFSLYSMPIDLSIVGTVHSHPSGSARPSIRDMHSFLGVVMVIVAYPYDMRSVAAYDREGRPVKVEAV
;
A
#
# COMPACT_ATOMS: atom_id res chain seq x y z
N MET A 1 10.96 -7.20 -51.12
CA MET A 1 11.59 -8.04 -50.08
C MET A 1 12.58 -7.17 -49.31
N PRO A 2 12.22 -6.51 -48.20
CA PRO A 2 13.19 -5.78 -47.41
C PRO A 2 13.98 -6.75 -46.52
N LEU A 3 15.29 -6.54 -46.47
CA LEU A 3 16.25 -7.31 -45.68
C LEU A 3 16.09 -7.01 -44.17
N GLU A 4 16.00 -8.06 -43.35
CA GLU A 4 16.07 -7.96 -41.88
C GLU A 4 17.50 -7.64 -41.43
N ALA A 5 17.65 -6.69 -40.51
CA ALA A 5 18.91 -6.38 -39.82
C ALA A 5 19.07 -7.28 -38.57
N PRO A 6 20.31 -7.63 -38.17
CA PRO A 6 20.55 -8.63 -37.13
C PRO A 6 20.20 -8.11 -35.73
N THR A 7 19.62 -8.98 -34.91
CA THR A 7 19.23 -8.72 -33.52
C THR A 7 20.43 -8.80 -32.58
N PRO A 8 20.66 -7.83 -31.67
CA PRO A 8 21.65 -7.99 -30.62
C PRO A 8 21.10 -8.89 -29.50
N ARG A 9 21.88 -9.88 -29.09
CA ARG A 9 21.63 -10.72 -27.91
C ARG A 9 22.02 -9.93 -26.65
N GLY A 10 21.09 -9.80 -25.70
CA GLY A 10 21.38 -9.26 -24.37
C GLY A 10 20.15 -9.23 -23.47
N LEU A 11 20.31 -9.82 -22.28
CA LEU A 11 19.46 -9.95 -21.10
C LEU A 11 18.11 -9.20 -21.05
N GLY A 12 17.07 -9.94 -20.65
CA GLY A 12 15.68 -9.49 -20.51
C GLY A 12 15.48 -8.25 -19.64
N ALA A 13 15.29 -7.12 -20.30
CA ALA A 13 14.71 -5.92 -19.72
C ALA A 13 13.18 -5.94 -19.93
N ARG A 14 12.44 -5.59 -18.86
CA ARG A 14 10.98 -5.40 -18.90
C ARG A 14 10.59 -4.54 -20.10
N ARG A 15 9.72 -5.06 -20.97
CA ARG A 15 9.12 -4.30 -22.06
C ARG A 15 8.15 -3.29 -21.45
N SER A 16 8.62 -2.08 -21.20
CA SER A 16 7.75 -0.94 -21.06
C SER A 16 7.32 -0.52 -22.47
N THR A 17 6.07 -0.78 -22.82
CA THR A 17 5.47 -0.33 -24.09
C THR A 17 5.33 1.19 -24.05
N HIS A 18 6.41 1.88 -24.36
CA HIS A 18 6.40 3.32 -24.56
C HIS A 18 5.90 3.59 -25.99
N THR A 19 4.83 4.36 -26.12
CA THR A 19 4.37 4.89 -27.39
C THR A 19 5.26 6.07 -27.78
N TYR A 20 6.00 5.94 -28.87
CA TYR A 20 6.79 7.02 -29.46
C TYR A 20 6.10 7.50 -30.73
N THR A 21 5.98 8.81 -30.90
CA THR A 21 5.64 9.42 -32.20
C THR A 21 6.95 9.78 -32.87
N CYS A 22 7.25 9.14 -34.01
CA CYS A 22 8.51 9.38 -34.71
C CYS A 22 8.29 10.03 -36.09
N THR A 23 9.02 11.12 -36.34
CA THR A 23 9.18 11.77 -37.65
C THR A 23 10.52 11.37 -38.26
N ARG A 24 10.80 11.79 -39.51
CA ARG A 24 12.08 11.45 -40.19
C ARG A 24 13.34 11.83 -39.40
N ASN A 25 13.27 12.84 -38.53
CA ASN A 25 14.44 13.40 -37.85
C ASN A 25 14.35 13.38 -36.31
N SER A 26 13.26 12.88 -35.72
CA SER A 26 13.12 12.81 -34.25
C SER A 26 12.03 11.81 -33.83
N CYS A 27 12.29 11.10 -32.72
CA CYS A 27 11.24 10.39 -31.99
C CYS A 27 10.96 11.12 -30.68
N VAL A 28 9.70 11.44 -30.42
CA VAL A 28 9.25 12.07 -29.17
C VAL A 28 8.41 11.03 -28.41
N GLN A 29 8.62 10.90 -27.12
CA GLN A 29 7.73 10.09 -26.27
C GLN A 29 6.34 10.72 -26.29
N GLY A 30 5.33 9.93 -26.65
CA GLY A 30 3.94 10.33 -26.51
C GLY A 30 3.57 10.47 -25.02
N PRO A 31 2.50 11.21 -24.69
CA PRO A 31 2.03 11.29 -23.32
C PRO A 31 1.75 9.87 -22.79
N HIS A 32 2.29 9.59 -21.60
CA HIS A 32 2.03 8.35 -20.89
C HIS A 32 0.58 8.35 -20.38
N GLU A 33 -0.39 8.03 -21.25
CA GLU A 33 -1.72 7.60 -20.81
C GLU A 33 -1.65 6.15 -20.31
N GLY A 34 -0.82 5.94 -19.29
CA GLY A 34 -1.00 4.81 -18.41
C GLY A 34 -2.22 5.13 -17.56
N LEU A 35 -3.22 4.25 -17.56
CA LEU A 35 -4.32 4.28 -16.61
C LEU A 35 -3.71 4.10 -15.20
N GLU A 36 -3.23 5.18 -14.59
CA GLU A 36 -2.81 5.20 -13.20
C GLU A 36 -4.10 4.94 -12.42
N LEU A 37 -4.29 3.68 -12.00
CA LEU A 37 -5.38 3.29 -11.13
C LEU A 37 -5.14 3.98 -9.79
N ARG A 38 -5.60 5.23 -9.70
CA ARG A 38 -5.54 6.02 -8.49
C ARG A 38 -6.36 5.32 -7.42
N LEU A 39 -5.77 5.12 -6.25
CA LEU A 39 -6.50 4.64 -5.10
C LEU A 39 -7.39 5.78 -4.59
N LEU A 40 -8.69 5.51 -4.54
CA LEU A 40 -9.72 6.49 -4.20
C LEU A 40 -10.17 6.33 -2.76
N GLU A 41 -10.39 5.08 -2.34
CA GLU A 41 -11.07 4.78 -1.10
C GLU A 41 -10.64 3.44 -0.50
N VAL A 42 -10.65 3.36 0.82
CA VAL A 42 -10.53 2.13 1.61
C VAL A 42 -11.79 1.95 2.44
N ARG A 43 -12.40 0.78 2.34
CA ARG A 43 -13.61 0.40 3.08
C ARG A 43 -13.28 -0.64 4.12
N PHE A 44 -13.81 -0.43 5.32
CA PHE A 44 -13.76 -1.38 6.43
C PHE A 44 -15.18 -1.67 6.90
N PRO A 45 -15.54 -2.92 7.19
CA PRO A 45 -16.67 -3.20 8.07
C PRO A 45 -16.50 -2.39 9.37
N ARG A 46 -17.53 -1.68 9.80
CA ARG A 46 -17.47 -0.82 10.99
C ARG A 46 -16.91 -1.55 12.21
N ASP A 47 -17.45 -2.72 12.52
CA ASP A 47 -17.06 -3.52 13.70
C ASP A 47 -15.58 -3.94 13.63
N LEU A 48 -15.08 -4.20 12.43
CA LEU A 48 -13.67 -4.54 12.21
C LEU A 48 -12.78 -3.35 12.57
N LEU A 49 -13.10 -2.16 12.06
CA LEU A 49 -12.31 -0.95 12.35
C LEU A 49 -12.39 -0.57 13.84
N GLU A 50 -13.57 -0.69 14.46
CA GLU A 50 -13.74 -0.45 15.90
C GLU A 50 -12.91 -1.44 16.74
N GLY A 51 -12.87 -2.72 16.35
CA GLY A 51 -12.00 -3.72 16.96
C GLY A 51 -10.52 -3.35 16.88
N LEU A 52 -10.03 -2.89 15.73
CA LEU A 52 -8.65 -2.41 15.58
C LEU A 52 -8.34 -1.25 16.52
N LEU A 53 -9.24 -0.26 16.58
CA LEU A 53 -9.08 0.90 17.46
C LEU A 53 -9.02 0.48 18.94
N GLN A 54 -9.82 -0.51 19.34
CA GLN A 54 -9.78 -1.07 20.69
C GLN A 54 -8.45 -1.77 20.97
N VAL A 55 -7.97 -2.60 20.05
CA VAL A 55 -6.66 -3.27 20.18
C VAL A 55 -5.52 -2.25 20.28
N ALA A 56 -5.58 -1.15 19.52
CA ALA A 56 -4.60 -0.06 19.60
C ALA A 56 -4.62 0.65 20.97
N LYS A 57 -5.81 0.86 21.57
CA LYS A 57 -5.95 1.40 22.92
C LYS A 57 -5.31 0.49 23.97
N GLU A 58 -5.59 -0.81 23.90
CA GLU A 58 -5.11 -1.79 24.87
C GLU A 58 -3.59 -1.98 24.81
N ASN A 59 -2.99 -1.75 23.65
CA ASN A 59 -1.55 -1.87 23.46
C ASN A 59 -0.77 -0.56 23.63
N HIS A 60 -1.46 0.57 23.81
CA HIS A 60 -0.80 1.87 24.00
C HIS A 60 0.19 1.83 25.19
N PRO A 61 1.43 2.35 25.06
CA PRO A 61 1.99 3.12 23.94
C PRO A 61 2.79 2.28 22.92
N ARG A 62 2.64 0.96 22.90
CA ARG A 62 3.25 0.10 21.86
C ARG A 62 2.46 0.20 20.57
N GLU A 63 3.17 0.19 19.44
CA GLU A 63 2.52 0.22 18.13
C GLU A 63 1.98 -1.16 17.78
N VAL A 64 0.71 -1.22 17.39
CA VAL A 64 0.15 -2.44 16.79
C VAL A 64 0.45 -2.45 15.31
N PHE A 65 0.51 -3.62 14.70
CA PHE A 65 0.74 -3.79 13.27
C PHE A 65 -0.01 -5.02 12.76
N PHE A 66 -0.72 -4.85 11.66
CA PHE A 66 -1.45 -5.92 10.97
C PHE A 66 -1.30 -5.77 9.45
N LEU A 67 -1.43 -6.89 8.76
CA LEU A 67 -1.67 -6.92 7.32
C LEU A 67 -3.17 -6.77 7.08
N LEU A 68 -3.52 -6.05 6.01
CA LEU A 68 -4.89 -5.91 5.54
C LEU A 68 -5.13 -6.96 4.46
N ARG A 69 -6.12 -7.83 4.68
CA ARG A 69 -6.57 -8.78 3.65
C ARG A 69 -7.91 -8.35 3.08
N GLY A 70 -8.06 -8.52 1.78
CA GLY A 70 -9.31 -8.25 1.07
C GLY A 70 -9.09 -8.15 -0.44
N SER A 71 -9.77 -7.20 -1.07
CA SER A 71 -9.74 -7.05 -2.53
C SER A 71 -9.63 -5.61 -2.98
N THR A 72 -9.11 -5.40 -4.20
CA THR A 72 -9.04 -4.08 -4.84
C THR A 72 -9.81 -4.10 -6.15
N LYS A 73 -10.77 -3.19 -6.31
CA LYS A 73 -11.58 -3.07 -7.54
C LYS A 73 -11.85 -1.62 -7.86
N ARG A 74 -11.47 -1.17 -9.07
CA ARG A 74 -11.74 0.19 -9.58
C ARG A 74 -11.30 1.31 -8.61
N GLY A 75 -10.12 1.18 -8.02
CA GLY A 75 -9.57 2.16 -7.09
C GLY A 75 -10.15 2.11 -5.66
N VAL A 76 -11.00 1.13 -5.36
CA VAL A 76 -11.53 0.90 -4.01
C VAL A 76 -10.89 -0.35 -3.43
N VAL A 77 -10.34 -0.23 -2.22
CA VAL A 77 -9.88 -1.35 -1.40
C VAL A 77 -10.99 -1.72 -0.43
N SER A 78 -11.44 -2.97 -0.47
CA SER A 78 -12.35 -3.53 0.53
C SER A 78 -11.55 -4.43 1.46
N VAL A 79 -11.46 -4.06 2.74
CA VAL A 79 -10.78 -4.85 3.77
C VAL A 79 -11.79 -5.79 4.42
N GLU A 80 -11.42 -7.06 4.53
CA GLU A 80 -12.28 -8.12 5.06
C GLU A 80 -11.78 -8.62 6.42
N GLU A 81 -10.45 -8.66 6.62
CA GLU A 81 -9.84 -9.12 7.87
C GLU A 81 -8.45 -8.52 8.10
N PHE A 82 -8.01 -8.58 9.36
CA PHE A 82 -6.65 -8.26 9.77
C PHE A 82 -5.86 -9.53 10.03
N LEU A 83 -4.64 -9.61 9.49
CA LEU A 83 -3.72 -10.70 9.78
C LEU A 83 -2.56 -10.20 10.62
N LEU A 84 -2.21 -10.94 11.66
CA LEU A 84 -0.95 -10.75 12.35
C LEU A 84 0.17 -11.43 11.56
N PRO A 85 1.20 -10.70 11.11
CA PRO A 85 2.34 -11.34 10.48
C PRO A 85 2.99 -12.35 11.45
N PRO A 86 3.46 -13.50 10.95
CA PRO A 86 4.26 -14.42 11.75
C PRO A 86 5.47 -13.68 12.34
N THR A 87 5.83 -13.98 13.58
CA THR A 87 7.02 -13.41 14.25
C THR A 87 7.01 -11.88 14.44
N THR A 88 5.82 -11.26 14.50
CA THR A 88 5.70 -9.82 14.79
C THR A 88 6.25 -9.48 16.17
N THR A 89 7.15 -8.50 16.23
CA THR A 89 7.69 -7.92 17.47
C THR A 89 7.08 -6.55 17.70
N PHE A 90 6.41 -6.38 18.85
CA PHE A 90 5.77 -5.14 19.27
C PHE A 90 6.71 -4.34 20.18
N GLY A 91 7.17 -3.19 19.70
CA GLY A 91 8.08 -2.29 20.40
C GLY A 91 7.40 -1.01 20.88
N LEU A 92 8.14 -0.21 21.67
CA LEU A 92 7.72 1.15 22.03
C LEU A 92 7.90 2.05 20.81
N GLY A 93 6.80 2.48 20.19
CA GLY A 93 6.86 3.33 19.00
C GLY A 93 7.34 2.63 17.73
N PHE A 94 7.29 1.29 17.67
CA PHE A 94 7.54 0.55 16.43
C PHE A 94 6.92 -0.84 16.46
N SER A 95 6.71 -1.41 15.27
CA SER A 95 6.56 -2.85 15.05
C SER A 95 7.46 -3.31 13.90
N SER A 96 7.80 -4.61 13.90
CA SER A 96 8.65 -5.23 12.87
C SER A 96 8.35 -6.73 12.72
N PHE A 97 8.50 -7.24 11.51
CA PHE A 97 8.36 -8.66 11.18
C PHE A 97 9.24 -9.02 9.97
N SER A 98 9.46 -10.32 9.72
CA SER A 98 10.21 -10.81 8.56
C SER A 98 9.28 -11.12 7.38
N LEU A 99 9.53 -10.47 6.24
CA LEU A 99 8.80 -10.77 5.00
C LEU A 99 9.12 -12.17 4.46
N TYR A 100 10.31 -12.71 4.74
CA TYR A 100 10.73 -14.04 4.24
C TYR A 100 9.91 -15.19 4.82
N SER A 101 9.27 -14.99 5.97
CA SER A 101 8.39 -15.97 6.61
C SER A 101 6.93 -15.88 6.15
N MET A 102 6.58 -14.94 5.28
CA MET A 102 5.20 -14.72 4.87
C MET A 102 4.85 -15.65 3.68
N PRO A 103 3.82 -16.50 3.79
CA PRO A 103 3.33 -17.24 2.63
C PRO A 103 2.83 -16.27 1.54
N ILE A 104 2.91 -16.68 0.27
CA ILE A 104 2.40 -15.87 -0.83
C ILE A 104 0.87 -15.79 -0.69
N ASP A 105 0.37 -14.62 -0.32
CA ASP A 105 -1.06 -14.33 -0.23
C ASP A 105 -1.38 -13.06 -1.03
N LEU A 106 -1.99 -13.26 -2.19
CA LEU A 106 -2.35 -12.18 -3.12
C LEU A 106 -3.58 -11.38 -2.66
N SER A 107 -4.26 -11.82 -1.61
CA SER A 107 -5.35 -11.09 -0.99
C SER A 107 -4.87 -10.03 0.02
N ILE A 108 -3.56 -9.96 0.31
CA ILE A 108 -3.00 -8.87 1.11
C ILE A 108 -3.01 -7.57 0.27
N VAL A 109 -3.85 -6.63 0.69
CA VAL A 109 -4.02 -5.33 0.02
C VAL A 109 -3.20 -4.23 0.66
N GLY A 110 -2.70 -4.41 1.88
CA GLY A 110 -2.03 -3.32 2.59
C GLY A 110 -1.57 -3.66 4.00
N THR A 111 -1.25 -2.60 4.75
CA THR A 111 -0.89 -2.69 6.17
C THR A 111 -1.69 -1.69 6.99
N VAL A 112 -1.78 -1.97 8.28
CA VAL A 112 -2.24 -1.00 9.28
C VAL A 112 -1.36 -1.03 10.50
N HIS A 113 -1.00 0.15 11.02
CA HIS A 113 -0.29 0.27 12.29
C HIS A 113 -0.79 1.44 13.12
N SER A 114 -0.46 1.45 14.42
CA SER A 114 -0.86 2.53 15.31
C SER A 114 0.26 3.51 15.63
N HIS A 115 -0.08 4.78 15.79
CA HIS A 115 0.83 5.83 16.25
C HIS A 115 0.42 6.32 17.66
N PRO A 116 1.21 6.04 18.71
CA PRO A 116 0.94 6.53 20.06
C PRO A 116 1.12 8.05 20.19
N SER A 117 1.83 8.69 19.26
CA SER A 117 2.08 10.14 19.23
C SER A 117 0.83 10.99 18.96
N GLY A 118 -0.25 10.37 18.46
CA GLY A 118 -1.47 11.07 18.04
C GLY A 118 -1.41 11.68 16.63
N SER A 119 -0.28 11.60 15.94
CA SER A 119 -0.17 11.97 14.53
C SER A 119 -0.48 10.79 13.62
N ALA A 120 -1.52 10.88 12.79
CA ALA A 120 -1.81 9.87 11.78
C ALA A 120 -0.95 10.00 10.50
N ARG A 121 0.04 10.90 10.47
CA ARG A 121 0.93 11.08 9.32
C ARG A 121 2.01 9.98 9.26
N PRO A 122 2.31 9.44 8.07
CA PRO A 122 3.37 8.45 7.92
C PRO A 122 4.74 9.08 8.14
N SER A 123 5.61 8.35 8.82
CA SER A 123 7.03 8.65 8.91
C SER A 123 7.77 8.18 7.66
N ILE A 124 9.04 8.60 7.51
CA ILE A 124 9.92 8.11 6.44
C ILE A 124 10.09 6.58 6.54
N ARG A 125 10.15 6.05 7.78
CA ARG A 125 10.27 4.61 8.03
C ARG A 125 9.03 3.85 7.54
N ASP A 126 7.85 4.42 7.73
CA ASP A 126 6.59 3.82 7.29
C ASP A 126 6.53 3.77 5.76
N MET A 127 6.92 4.87 5.09
CA MET A 127 7.01 4.91 3.63
C MET A 127 8.04 3.92 3.07
N HIS A 128 9.16 3.72 3.76
CA HIS A 128 10.16 2.71 3.38
C HIS A 128 9.69 1.27 3.59
N SER A 129 8.78 1.05 4.55
CA SER A 129 8.24 -0.26 4.91
C SER A 129 6.86 -0.51 4.27
N PHE A 130 6.48 0.30 3.28
CA PHE A 130 5.16 0.24 2.65
C PHE A 130 4.96 -1.10 1.94
N LEU A 131 3.80 -1.73 2.19
CA LEU A 131 3.42 -3.02 1.61
C LEU A 131 1.99 -2.97 1.08
N GLY A 132 1.75 -3.68 -0.03
CA GLY A 132 0.45 -3.69 -0.69
C GLY A 132 0.20 -2.44 -1.54
N VAL A 133 -1.07 -2.03 -1.63
CA VAL A 133 -1.53 -0.83 -2.33
C VAL A 133 -1.92 0.31 -1.38
N VAL A 134 -2.09 0.01 -0.08
CA VAL A 134 -2.50 0.99 0.91
C VAL A 134 -1.84 0.77 2.26
N MET A 135 -1.54 1.87 2.95
CA MET A 135 -1.09 1.88 4.34
C MET A 135 -2.08 2.69 5.17
N VAL A 136 -2.53 2.10 6.28
CA VAL A 136 -3.47 2.74 7.21
C VAL A 136 -2.77 3.02 8.53
N ILE A 137 -3.04 4.18 9.10
CA ILE A 137 -2.48 4.61 10.37
C ILE A 137 -3.62 4.97 11.30
N VAL A 138 -3.64 4.35 12.49
CA VAL A 138 -4.57 4.71 13.57
C VAL A 138 -3.82 5.43 14.68
N ALA A 139 -4.16 6.69 14.95
CA ALA A 139 -3.43 7.50 15.91
C ALA A 139 -4.18 7.63 17.24
N TYR A 140 -3.47 7.86 18.34
CA TYR A 140 -4.07 8.26 19.61
C TYR A 140 -4.99 9.50 19.40
N PRO A 141 -6.23 9.55 19.93
CA PRO A 141 -6.83 8.71 20.98
C PRO A 141 -7.55 7.45 20.49
N TYR A 142 -7.31 7.02 19.25
CA TYR A 142 -7.88 5.81 18.64
C TYR A 142 -9.42 5.85 18.57
N ASP A 143 -9.95 6.95 18.06
CA ASP A 143 -11.33 7.08 17.62
C ASP A 143 -11.46 7.02 16.08
N MET A 144 -12.68 6.95 15.58
CA MET A 144 -12.97 6.84 14.14
C MET A 144 -12.46 8.01 13.30
N ARG A 145 -12.16 9.16 13.92
CA ARG A 145 -11.62 10.36 13.25
C ARG A 145 -10.09 10.35 13.21
N SER A 146 -9.46 9.51 14.00
CA SER A 146 -8.01 9.33 14.06
C SER A 146 -7.49 8.17 13.19
N VAL A 147 -8.22 7.87 12.11
CA VAL A 147 -7.83 6.87 11.09
C VAL A 147 -7.47 7.60 9.80
N ALA A 148 -6.29 7.34 9.25
CA ALA A 148 -5.88 7.88 7.96
C ALA A 148 -5.32 6.76 7.07
N ALA A 149 -5.54 6.85 5.76
CA ALA A 149 -4.98 5.93 4.79
C ALA A 149 -4.15 6.68 3.76
N TYR A 150 -3.12 6.00 3.23
CA TYR A 150 -2.16 6.57 2.30
C TYR A 150 -1.83 5.56 1.20
N ASP A 151 -1.65 6.06 -0.02
CA ASP A 151 -1.09 5.27 -1.11
C ASP A 151 0.45 5.21 -1.06
N ARG A 152 1.05 4.56 -2.05
CA ARG A 152 2.50 4.32 -2.11
C ARG A 152 3.32 5.60 -2.28
N GLU A 153 2.70 6.66 -2.79
CA GLU A 153 3.30 7.99 -2.91
C GLU A 153 3.08 8.84 -1.65
N GLY A 154 2.40 8.31 -0.64
CA GLY A 154 2.06 9.01 0.60
C GLY A 154 0.90 9.99 0.42
N ARG A 155 0.13 9.89 -0.67
CA ARG A 155 -1.06 10.72 -0.89
C ARG A 155 -2.20 10.19 -0.03
N PRO A 156 -3.01 11.06 0.60
CA PRO A 156 -4.12 10.62 1.44
C PRO A 156 -5.21 9.95 0.60
N VAL A 157 -5.79 8.89 1.17
CA VAL A 157 -6.86 8.08 0.58
C VAL A 157 -8.06 8.14 1.51
N LYS A 158 -9.27 8.24 0.96
CA LYS A 158 -10.50 8.30 1.76
C LYS A 158 -10.68 6.98 2.53
N VAL A 159 -11.04 7.07 3.80
CA VAL A 159 -11.41 5.91 4.61
C VAL A 159 -12.92 5.95 4.86
N GLU A 160 -13.59 4.81 4.67
CA GLU A 160 -15.02 4.65 4.89
C GLU A 160 -15.28 3.42 5.76
N ALA A 161 -16.08 3.59 6.82
CA ALA A 161 -16.60 2.50 7.62
C ALA A 161 -18.01 2.15 7.12
N VAL A 162 -18.15 0.95 6.56
CA VAL A 162 -19.38 0.43 5.93
C VAL A 162 -20.11 -0.56 6.83
#